data_AF-A0A6A1WFV2-F1
#
_entry.id   AF-A0A6A1WFV2-F1
#
_cell.length_a   1.000
_cell.length_b   1.000
_cell.length_c   1.000
_cell.angle_alpha   90.00
_cell.angle_beta   90.00
_cell.angle_gamma   90.00
#
_symmetry.space_group_name_H-M   'P 1'
#
loop_
_entity.id
_entity.type
_entity.pdbx_description
1 polymer ?
#
loop_
_entity_poly.entity_id
_entity_poly.type
_entity_poly.pdbx_seq_one_letter_code
_entity_poly.pdbx_strand_id
1 'polypeptide(L)'
;MATSRLRPLTWWRNWAKKDWTIAAVGFTLILFLFTLVSNSWRDDDSDINRPFDRSHTVTADLVDLTLFHNAKDRGALCLDGSLPGYHFQKGFGSGSHNWLLHIEGGGWCNTISSCSSRKLTPLGSSKYMERQVRFSGILSSDPAQNPDFFSWNKVKIRYCDGASFAGHAESEFKNGTALFFRGQLIWEALMDELLSLGISRAKQALLSGCSAGGLATLIHCDDFQELLPKVATVKCLADAGRMFLEIKL
;
A
#
# COMPACT_ATOMS: atom_id res chain seq x y z
N MET A 1 -37.39 -55.63 31.24
CA MET A 1 -36.56 -54.87 30.28
C MET A 1 -36.05 -53.63 30.99
N ALA A 2 -34.74 -53.58 31.22
CA ALA A 2 -34.09 -52.67 32.15
C ALA A 2 -33.82 -51.30 31.51
N THR A 3 -34.15 -50.25 32.27
CA THR A 3 -33.86 -48.85 32.01
C THR A 3 -32.36 -48.55 32.19
N SER A 4 -31.65 -48.15 31.13
CA SER A 4 -30.27 -47.69 31.20
C SER A 4 -30.21 -46.19 31.51
N ARG A 5 -29.72 -45.85 32.71
CA ARG A 5 -29.40 -44.47 33.12
C ARG A 5 -28.16 -43.97 32.37
N LEU A 6 -28.27 -42.83 31.68
CA LEU A 6 -27.15 -42.07 31.15
C LEU A 6 -26.33 -41.46 32.31
N ARG A 7 -25.02 -41.76 32.37
CA ARG A 7 -24.04 -41.07 33.23
C ARG A 7 -23.29 -40.03 32.37
N PRO A 8 -23.16 -38.77 32.81
CA PRO A 8 -22.32 -37.80 32.11
C PRO A 8 -20.83 -38.07 32.39
N LEU A 9 -20.01 -38.15 31.35
CA LEU A 9 -18.54 -38.14 31.46
C LEU A 9 -18.08 -36.72 31.80
N THR A 10 -17.91 -36.43 33.08
CA THR A 10 -17.18 -35.26 33.57
C THR A 10 -15.68 -35.53 33.46
N TRP A 11 -15.09 -35.29 32.28
CA TRP A 11 -13.63 -35.31 32.09
C TRP A 11 -13.03 -33.92 32.33
N TRP A 12 -13.26 -33.35 33.50
CA TRP A 12 -12.43 -32.25 34.02
C TRP A 12 -11.62 -32.83 35.17
N ARG A 13 -10.47 -33.41 34.83
CA ARG A 13 -9.52 -33.95 35.79
C ARG A 13 -8.72 -32.78 36.39
N ASN A 14 -8.57 -32.75 37.70
CA ASN A 14 -7.68 -31.82 38.39
C ASN A 14 -6.22 -32.15 38.02
N TRP A 15 -5.58 -31.30 37.21
CA TRP A 15 -4.16 -31.43 36.89
C TRP A 15 -3.34 -30.92 38.07
N ALA A 16 -2.43 -31.76 38.58
CA ALA A 16 -1.49 -31.33 39.60
C ALA A 16 -0.48 -30.35 38.99
N LYS A 17 0.14 -29.48 39.79
CA LYS A 17 1.15 -28.50 39.30
C LYS A 17 2.26 -29.15 38.48
N LYS A 18 2.60 -30.42 38.79
CA LYS A 18 3.58 -31.23 38.05
C LYS A 18 3.14 -31.55 36.62
N ASP A 19 1.85 -31.72 36.39
CA ASP A 19 1.30 -32.03 35.07
C ASP A 19 1.30 -30.78 34.17
N TRP A 20 1.07 -29.59 34.75
CA TRP A 20 1.25 -28.31 34.06
C TRP A 20 2.70 -28.04 33.67
N THR A 21 3.66 -28.38 34.55
CA THR A 21 5.09 -28.22 34.22
C THR A 21 5.53 -29.15 33.09
N ILE A 22 4.99 -30.38 33.02
CA ILE A 22 5.31 -31.31 31.93
C ILE A 22 4.71 -30.83 30.61
N ALA A 23 3.47 -30.33 30.62
CA ALA A 23 2.84 -29.75 29.43
C ALA A 23 3.56 -28.49 28.94
N ALA A 24 3.98 -27.61 29.85
CA ALA A 24 4.70 -26.38 29.51
C ALA A 24 6.08 -26.68 28.89
N VAL A 25 6.83 -27.64 29.45
CA VAL A 25 8.14 -28.06 28.90
C VAL A 25 7.97 -28.76 27.54
N GLY A 26 6.91 -29.56 27.37
CA GLY A 26 6.60 -30.17 26.07
C GLY A 26 6.29 -29.11 25.00
N PHE A 27 5.52 -28.08 25.35
CA PHE A 27 5.15 -27.01 24.41
C PHE A 27 6.34 -26.13 24.03
N THR A 28 7.24 -25.82 24.97
CA THR A 28 8.48 -25.06 24.67
C THR A 28 9.44 -25.85 23.80
N LEU A 29 9.57 -27.17 23.99
CA LEU A 29 10.39 -28.02 23.11
C LEU A 29 9.84 -28.10 21.68
N ILE A 30 8.51 -28.16 21.53
CA ILE A 30 7.86 -28.15 20.21
C ILE A 30 8.07 -26.81 19.50
N LEU A 31 7.92 -25.68 20.21
CA LEU A 31 8.21 -24.36 19.67
C LEU A 31 9.68 -24.20 19.26
N PHE A 32 10.60 -24.72 20.07
CA PHE A 32 12.04 -24.70 19.78
C PHE A 32 12.38 -25.54 18.54
N LEU A 33 11.76 -26.71 18.40
CA LEU A 33 11.88 -27.54 17.19
C LEU A 33 11.28 -26.85 15.96
N PHE A 34 10.15 -26.17 16.09
CA PHE A 34 9.57 -25.39 14.98
C PHE A 34 10.48 -24.22 14.55
N THR A 35 11.14 -23.55 15.49
CA THR A 35 12.15 -22.51 15.16
C THR A 35 13.40 -23.09 14.50
N LEU A 36 13.84 -24.28 14.91
CA LEU A 36 14.99 -24.96 14.29
C LEU A 36 14.67 -25.47 12.87
N VAL A 37 13.47 -26.00 12.64
CA VAL A 37 13.02 -26.42 11.29
C VAL A 37 12.81 -25.20 10.38
N SER A 38 12.25 -24.10 10.90
CA SER A 38 12.11 -22.85 10.14
C SER A 38 13.45 -22.23 9.77
N ASN A 39 14.46 -22.36 10.64
CA ASN A 39 15.83 -21.90 10.36
C ASN A 39 16.62 -22.85 9.45
N SER A 40 16.19 -24.11 9.28
CA SER A 40 16.79 -25.05 8.33
C SER A 40 16.31 -24.85 6.89
N TRP A 41 15.27 -24.04 6.66
CA TRP A 41 14.65 -23.79 5.35
C TRP A 41 14.98 -22.41 4.77
N ARG A 42 16.06 -21.78 5.23
CA ARG A 42 16.63 -20.56 4.64
C ARG A 42 18.12 -20.78 4.41
N ASP A 43 18.44 -21.37 3.27
CA ASP A 43 19.64 -21.09 2.47
C ASP A 43 19.53 -21.89 1.16
N ASP A 44 19.12 -21.20 0.09
CA ASP A 44 19.42 -21.60 -1.28
C ASP A 44 20.09 -20.40 -1.95
N ASP A 45 21.39 -20.51 -2.16
CA ASP A 45 22.08 -19.75 -3.19
C ASP A 45 23.23 -20.62 -3.73
N SER A 46 22.92 -21.38 -4.78
CA SER A 46 23.90 -22.14 -5.56
C SER A 46 23.84 -21.71 -7.02
N ASP A 47 24.34 -20.51 -7.27
CA ASP A 47 24.73 -20.06 -8.60
C ASP A 47 26.16 -20.53 -8.88
N ILE A 48 26.39 -21.32 -9.93
CA ILE A 48 27.62 -21.39 -10.75
C ILE A 48 27.44 -22.47 -11.83
N ASN A 49 27.55 -22.05 -13.10
CA ASN A 49 27.69 -22.83 -14.33
C ASN A 49 26.42 -23.20 -15.14
N ARG A 50 25.72 -22.19 -15.69
CA ARG A 50 25.20 -22.31 -17.06
C ARG A 50 25.57 -21.11 -17.92
N PRO A 51 25.91 -21.30 -19.21
CA PRO A 51 26.37 -20.21 -20.06
C PRO A 51 25.21 -19.24 -20.30
N PHE A 52 25.45 -17.97 -19.96
CA PHE A 52 24.52 -16.87 -20.18
C PHE A 52 24.38 -16.62 -21.69
N ASP A 53 23.32 -17.16 -22.28
CA ASP A 53 22.93 -16.84 -23.65
C ASP A 53 22.43 -15.39 -23.70
N ARG A 54 23.28 -14.54 -24.25
CA ARG A 54 23.12 -13.09 -24.33
C ARG A 54 22.23 -12.76 -25.53
N SER A 55 20.90 -12.85 -25.35
CA SER A 55 19.94 -12.13 -26.22
C SER A 55 18.52 -12.02 -25.62
N HIS A 56 18.40 -11.51 -24.40
CA HIS A 56 17.20 -10.81 -23.97
C HIS A 56 17.62 -9.51 -23.32
N THR A 57 17.65 -8.43 -24.10
CA THR A 57 17.54 -7.08 -23.55
C THR A 57 16.15 -6.97 -22.91
N VAL A 58 16.01 -7.44 -21.67
CA VAL A 58 14.97 -6.94 -20.78
C VAL A 58 15.38 -5.49 -20.53
N THR A 59 14.89 -4.57 -21.35
CA THR A 59 14.74 -3.20 -20.89
C THR A 59 14.00 -3.34 -19.57
N ALA A 60 14.64 -3.00 -18.46
CA ALA A 60 13.92 -2.91 -17.21
C ALA A 60 12.79 -1.92 -17.47
N ASP A 61 11.54 -2.42 -17.46
CA ASP A 61 10.33 -1.61 -17.67
C ASP A 61 10.18 -0.65 -16.48
N LEU A 62 11.01 0.39 -16.50
CA LEU A 62 11.03 1.47 -15.54
C LEU A 62 9.98 2.49 -15.96
N VAL A 63 9.19 2.94 -15.00
CA VAL A 63 8.12 3.91 -15.22
C VAL A 63 8.57 5.27 -14.69
N ASP A 64 8.56 6.28 -15.57
CA ASP A 64 8.99 7.64 -15.23
C ASP A 64 8.04 8.33 -14.25
N LEU A 65 8.60 9.21 -13.43
CA LEU A 65 7.87 10.12 -12.55
C LEU A 65 7.31 11.28 -13.37
N THR A 66 5.99 11.43 -13.35
CA THR A 66 5.28 12.57 -13.91
C THR A 66 4.86 13.49 -12.76
N LEU A 67 5.21 14.77 -12.86
CA LEU A 67 4.74 15.80 -11.93
C LEU A 67 3.40 16.36 -12.42
N PHE A 68 2.54 16.75 -11.49
CA PHE A 68 1.20 17.21 -11.83
C PHE A 68 1.26 18.54 -12.58
N HIS A 69 0.56 18.64 -13.71
CA HIS A 69 0.64 19.81 -14.58
C HIS A 69 -0.02 21.05 -13.96
N ASN A 70 -1.20 20.88 -13.34
CA ASN A 70 -2.01 21.99 -12.80
C ASN A 70 -1.94 22.10 -11.27
N ALA A 71 -1.02 21.36 -10.63
CA ALA A 71 -0.93 21.32 -9.17
C ALA A 71 -0.67 22.71 -8.56
N LYS A 72 0.17 23.54 -9.20
CA LYS A 72 0.47 24.88 -8.70
C LYS A 72 -0.76 25.78 -8.66
N ASP A 73 -1.58 25.74 -9.71
CA ASP A 73 -2.77 26.59 -9.84
C ASP A 73 -3.87 26.16 -8.86
N ARG A 74 -3.94 24.87 -8.54
CA ARG A 74 -4.80 24.30 -7.48
C ARG A 74 -4.21 24.46 -6.08
N GLY A 75 -2.98 24.94 -5.97
CA GLY A 75 -2.24 24.97 -4.71
C GLY A 75 -1.95 23.59 -4.12
N ALA A 76 -1.97 22.52 -4.92
CA ALA A 76 -1.60 21.16 -4.52
C ALA A 76 -0.08 21.06 -4.42
N LEU A 77 0.46 21.07 -3.19
CA LEU A 77 1.90 21.10 -2.94
C LEU A 77 2.28 20.04 -1.90
N CYS A 78 3.42 19.37 -2.11
CA CYS A 78 4.05 18.52 -1.10
C CYS A 78 4.50 19.34 0.12
N LEU A 79 4.90 18.66 1.20
CA LEU A 79 5.34 19.30 2.45
C LEU A 79 6.40 20.41 2.28
N ASP A 80 7.31 20.29 1.30
CA ASP A 80 8.35 21.29 1.00
C ASP A 80 7.94 22.37 -0.02
N GLY A 81 6.71 22.32 -0.55
CA GLY A 81 6.24 23.21 -1.60
C GLY A 81 6.57 22.74 -3.04
N SER A 82 7.17 21.56 -3.22
CA SER A 82 7.35 20.96 -4.55
C SER A 82 6.03 20.40 -5.09
N LEU A 83 5.96 20.20 -6.41
CA LEU A 83 4.78 19.61 -7.05
C LEU A 83 4.68 18.12 -6.72
N PRO A 84 3.49 17.59 -6.40
CA PRO A 84 3.26 16.16 -6.28
C PRO A 84 3.43 15.45 -7.62
N GLY A 85 3.55 14.12 -7.57
CA GLY A 85 3.79 13.32 -8.75
C GLY A 85 3.27 11.88 -8.66
N TYR A 86 3.24 11.22 -9.80
CA TYR A 86 2.78 9.84 -9.97
C TYR A 86 3.60 9.15 -11.07
N HIS A 87 3.59 7.83 -11.07
CA HIS A 87 4.10 7.02 -12.17
C HIS A 87 2.92 6.39 -12.90
N PHE A 88 2.93 6.44 -14.22
CA PHE A 88 1.83 5.94 -15.03
C PHE A 88 2.33 5.00 -16.13
N GLN A 89 1.73 3.82 -16.17
CA GLN A 89 1.93 2.84 -17.22
C GLN A 89 0.59 2.56 -17.89
N LYS A 90 0.54 2.77 -19.21
CA LYS A 90 -0.66 2.55 -20.01
C LYS A 90 -0.98 1.06 -20.14
N GLY A 91 -2.25 0.73 -19.97
CA GLY A 91 -2.76 -0.62 -20.18
C GLY A 91 -2.86 -0.99 -21.66
N PHE A 92 -3.05 -2.28 -21.93
CA PHE A 92 -3.12 -2.81 -23.30
C PHE A 92 -4.21 -3.88 -23.43
N GLY A 93 -4.61 -4.18 -24.68
CA GLY A 93 -5.63 -5.17 -24.97
C GLY A 93 -6.96 -4.90 -24.26
N SER A 94 -7.55 -5.94 -23.69
CA SER A 94 -8.82 -5.86 -22.94
C SER A 94 -8.73 -5.02 -21.66
N GLY A 95 -7.54 -4.90 -21.05
CA GLY A 95 -7.30 -4.13 -19.84
C GLY A 95 -7.13 -2.62 -20.07
N SER A 96 -7.07 -2.16 -21.32
CA SER A 96 -6.87 -0.73 -21.66
C SER A 96 -7.99 0.21 -21.19
N HIS A 97 -9.16 -0.31 -20.83
CA HIS A 97 -10.27 0.44 -20.22
C HIS A 97 -10.40 0.23 -18.71
N ASN A 98 -9.47 -0.50 -18.10
CA ASN A 98 -9.47 -0.75 -16.67
C ASN A 98 -8.30 -0.01 -16.01
N TRP A 99 -8.50 0.41 -14.77
CA TRP A 99 -7.56 1.27 -14.06
C TRP A 99 -7.26 0.73 -12.66
N LEU A 100 -5.97 0.70 -12.31
CA LEU A 100 -5.46 0.36 -11.00
C LEU A 100 -4.64 1.55 -10.49
N LEU A 101 -5.13 2.18 -9.43
CA LEU A 101 -4.46 3.24 -8.71
C LEU A 101 -3.88 2.65 -7.43
N HIS A 102 -2.62 2.90 -7.15
CA HIS A 102 -1.95 2.44 -5.94
C HIS A 102 -1.28 3.61 -5.20
N ILE A 103 -1.74 3.86 -3.98
CA ILE A 103 -1.23 4.91 -3.11
C ILE A 103 -0.05 4.39 -2.30
N GLU A 104 1.10 5.05 -2.47
CA GLU A 104 2.32 4.77 -1.71
C GLU A 104 2.10 4.97 -0.20
N GLY A 105 2.69 4.09 0.61
CA GLY A 105 2.71 4.20 2.06
C GLY A 105 3.84 5.08 2.59
N GLY A 106 4.07 5.06 3.90
CA GLY A 106 5.21 5.77 4.50
C GLY A 106 4.95 6.41 5.86
N GLY A 107 3.89 6.01 6.58
CA GLY A 107 3.54 6.58 7.88
C GLY A 107 3.16 8.07 7.84
N TRP A 108 3.22 8.73 8.98
CA TRP A 108 2.78 10.13 9.14
C TRP A 108 3.85 10.98 9.81
N CYS A 109 3.67 12.30 9.75
CA CYS A 109 4.35 13.21 10.66
C CYS A 109 3.30 13.93 11.52
N ASN A 110 3.53 13.98 12.83
CA ASN A 110 2.56 14.43 13.84
C ASN A 110 3.01 15.69 14.61
N THR A 111 4.22 16.19 14.35
CA THR A 111 4.74 17.43 14.94
C THR A 111 5.42 18.27 13.88
N ILE A 112 5.51 19.59 14.10
CA ILE A 112 6.21 20.49 13.18
C ILE A 112 7.67 20.06 12.97
N SER A 113 8.33 19.59 14.03
CA SER A 113 9.71 19.09 13.95
C SER A 113 9.79 17.82 13.07
N SER A 114 8.92 16.83 13.30
CA SER A 114 8.94 15.61 12.50
C SER A 114 8.56 15.85 11.03
N CYS A 115 7.60 16.75 10.77
CA CYS A 115 7.25 17.15 9.40
C CYS A 115 8.37 17.96 8.73
N SER A 116 9.06 18.82 9.48
CA SER A 116 10.22 19.58 8.98
C SER A 116 11.38 18.68 8.56
N SER A 117 11.64 17.61 9.30
CA SER A 117 12.62 16.60 8.90
C SER A 117 12.13 15.80 7.68
N ARG A 118 10.84 15.42 7.66
CA ARG A 118 10.25 14.63 6.59
C ARG A 118 10.24 15.31 5.23
N LYS A 119 10.10 16.65 5.18
CA LYS A 119 10.14 17.41 3.92
C LYS A 119 11.46 17.28 3.15
N LEU A 120 12.53 16.85 3.82
CA LEU A 120 13.85 16.60 3.24
C LEU A 120 14.02 15.16 2.71
N THR A 121 12.91 14.42 2.57
CA THR A 121 12.89 13.01 2.16
C THR A 121 11.95 12.81 0.96
N PRO A 122 11.99 11.63 0.29
CA PRO A 122 11.05 11.32 -0.80
C PRO A 122 9.58 11.39 -0.39
N LEU A 123 9.29 11.22 0.91
CA LEU A 123 7.93 11.23 1.49
C LEU A 123 7.44 12.62 1.90
N GLY A 124 8.17 13.67 1.52
CA GLY A 124 7.80 15.06 1.77
C GLY A 124 8.21 16.04 0.66
N SER A 125 8.92 15.57 -0.36
CA SER A 125 9.30 16.39 -1.52
C SER A 125 9.55 15.52 -2.76
N SER A 126 9.00 15.95 -3.89
CA SER A 126 9.23 15.30 -5.18
C SER A 126 10.65 15.47 -5.72
N LYS A 127 11.45 16.38 -5.13
CA LYS A 127 12.87 16.55 -5.49
C LYS A 127 13.71 15.32 -5.11
N TYR A 128 13.29 14.59 -4.09
CA TYR A 128 13.98 13.39 -3.60
C TYR A 128 13.30 12.09 -4.05
N MET A 129 12.18 12.16 -4.76
CA MET A 129 11.52 10.97 -5.29
C MET A 129 12.36 10.32 -6.40
N GLU A 130 12.36 8.99 -6.41
CA GLU A 130 12.92 8.22 -7.52
C GLU A 130 12.26 8.64 -8.84
N ARG A 131 13.10 9.00 -9.82
CA ARG A 131 12.64 9.45 -11.14
C ARG A 131 12.05 8.33 -11.97
N GLN A 132 12.47 7.10 -11.71
CA GLN A 132 12.10 5.90 -12.42
C GLN A 132 11.92 4.78 -11.40
N VAL A 133 10.81 4.05 -11.49
CA VAL A 133 10.53 2.92 -10.59
C VAL A 133 10.10 1.72 -11.39
N ARG A 134 10.50 0.52 -10.94
CA ARG A 134 9.99 -0.73 -11.48
C ARG A 134 8.66 -1.05 -10.82
N PHE A 135 7.65 -1.36 -11.62
CA PHE A 135 6.38 -1.86 -11.10
C PHE A 135 6.49 -3.35 -10.74
N SER A 136 5.98 -3.71 -9.56
CA SER A 136 6.03 -5.07 -9.01
C SER A 136 4.72 -5.41 -8.29
N GLY A 137 4.53 -6.69 -7.94
CA GLY A 137 3.31 -7.17 -7.27
C GLY A 137 2.05 -6.83 -8.07
N ILE A 138 1.06 -6.21 -7.42
CA ILE A 138 -0.21 -5.81 -8.05
C ILE A 138 -0.05 -4.81 -9.21
N LEU A 139 1.08 -4.10 -9.27
CA LEU A 139 1.40 -3.18 -10.38
C LEU A 139 2.22 -3.86 -11.49
N SER A 140 2.69 -5.09 -11.31
CA SER A 140 3.52 -5.77 -12.32
C SER A 140 2.80 -5.93 -13.65
N SER A 141 3.54 -5.87 -14.75
CA SER A 141 3.05 -6.25 -16.09
C SER A 141 3.29 -7.72 -16.42
N ASP A 142 4.01 -8.43 -15.56
CA ASP A 142 4.26 -9.85 -15.70
C ASP A 142 3.01 -10.65 -15.28
N PRO A 143 2.35 -11.39 -16.19
CA PRO A 143 1.17 -12.18 -15.87
C PRO A 143 1.44 -13.27 -14.83
N ALA A 144 2.68 -13.74 -14.68
CA ALA A 144 3.03 -14.71 -13.65
C ALA A 144 2.99 -14.12 -12.23
N GLN A 145 3.26 -12.82 -12.11
CA GLN A 145 3.18 -12.09 -10.83
C GLN A 145 1.82 -11.43 -10.59
N ASN A 146 1.14 -11.00 -11.67
CA ASN A 146 -0.09 -10.25 -11.62
C ASN A 146 -1.12 -10.78 -12.63
N PRO A 147 -1.68 -11.98 -12.40
CA PRO A 147 -2.58 -12.61 -13.36
C PRO A 147 -3.85 -11.79 -13.61
N ASP A 148 -4.30 -11.04 -12.61
CA ASP A 148 -5.58 -10.32 -12.66
C ASP A 148 -5.47 -8.94 -13.33
N PHE A 149 -4.39 -8.19 -13.07
CA PHE A 149 -4.30 -6.76 -13.44
C PHE A 149 -3.12 -6.41 -14.36
N PHE A 150 -2.36 -7.39 -14.88
CA PHE A 150 -1.15 -7.11 -15.67
C PHE A 150 -1.36 -6.20 -16.89
N SER A 151 -2.55 -6.26 -17.50
CA SER A 151 -2.91 -5.51 -18.72
C SER A 151 -3.63 -4.18 -18.47
N TRP A 152 -3.88 -3.82 -17.20
CA TRP A 152 -4.62 -2.61 -16.82
C TRP A 152 -3.76 -1.35 -16.93
N ASN A 153 -4.41 -0.18 -17.00
CA ASN A 153 -3.74 1.09 -16.75
C ASN A 153 -3.33 1.15 -15.28
N LYS A 154 -2.05 1.43 -15.02
CA LYS A 154 -1.47 1.36 -13.68
C LYS A 154 -0.89 2.71 -13.27
N VAL A 155 -1.34 3.21 -12.14
CA VAL A 155 -0.91 4.50 -11.57
C VAL A 155 -0.34 4.24 -10.18
N LYS A 156 0.94 4.55 -9.96
CA LYS A 156 1.53 4.59 -8.62
C LYS A 156 1.57 6.06 -8.15
N ILE A 157 0.75 6.39 -7.17
CA ILE A 157 0.62 7.74 -6.61
C ILE A 157 1.69 7.92 -5.56
N ARG A 158 2.54 8.95 -5.69
CA ARG A 158 3.61 9.22 -4.72
C ARG A 158 3.07 10.00 -3.54
N TYR A 159 3.44 9.57 -2.33
CA TYR A 159 2.94 10.13 -1.08
C TYR A 159 3.89 11.19 -0.54
N CYS A 160 3.42 12.44 -0.40
CA CYS A 160 4.28 13.57 -0.01
C CYS A 160 3.67 14.61 0.94
N ASP A 161 2.44 14.40 1.43
CA ASP A 161 1.76 15.30 2.37
C ASP A 161 1.95 14.89 3.84
N GLY A 162 2.30 13.62 4.09
CA GLY A 162 2.52 13.11 5.45
C GLY A 162 1.25 12.96 6.30
N ALA A 163 0.05 13.06 5.70
CA ALA A 163 -1.25 13.04 6.34
C ALA A 163 -2.27 12.14 5.59
N SER A 164 -1.83 11.08 4.89
CA SER A 164 -2.69 10.19 4.09
C SER A 164 -3.63 10.92 3.11
N PHE A 165 -3.18 12.00 2.50
CA PHE A 165 -3.98 12.85 1.61
C PHE A 165 -5.25 13.44 2.26
N ALA A 166 -5.34 13.51 3.58
CA ALA A 166 -6.53 14.00 4.29
C ALA A 166 -6.43 15.48 4.70
N GLY A 167 -5.24 16.07 4.66
CA GLY A 167 -5.01 17.43 5.16
C GLY A 167 -5.50 18.53 4.22
N HIS A 168 -6.28 19.48 4.73
CA HIS A 168 -6.65 20.73 4.05
C HIS A 168 -6.47 21.92 5.01
N ALA A 169 -5.22 22.35 5.22
CA ALA A 169 -4.96 23.48 6.12
C ALA A 169 -5.38 24.81 5.49
N GLU A 170 -6.27 25.56 6.16
CA GLU A 170 -6.73 26.89 5.72
C GLU A 170 -5.63 27.94 5.72
N SER A 171 -4.57 27.75 6.51
CA SER A 171 -3.44 28.66 6.59
C SER A 171 -2.10 27.94 6.75
N GLU A 172 -1.06 28.52 6.16
CA GLU A 172 0.30 28.00 6.24
C GLU A 172 0.95 28.33 7.58
N PHE A 173 1.79 27.42 8.05
CA PHE A 173 2.56 27.64 9.26
C PHE A 173 3.64 28.71 9.01
N LYS A 174 3.45 29.91 9.54
CA LYS A 174 4.32 31.09 9.30
C LYS A 174 5.58 31.15 10.19
N ASN A 175 5.83 30.14 11.03
CA ASN A 175 6.90 30.13 12.04
C ASN A 175 8.27 29.66 11.48
N GLY A 176 8.71 30.23 10.35
CA GLY A 176 10.06 30.07 9.80
C GLY A 176 10.35 28.76 9.04
N THR A 177 9.55 27.71 9.25
CA THR A 177 9.58 26.48 8.43
C THR A 177 8.33 26.44 7.57
N ALA A 178 8.42 26.92 6.32
CA ALA A 178 7.32 26.79 5.36
C ALA A 178 7.02 25.30 5.16
N LEU A 179 5.86 24.87 5.66
CA LEU A 179 5.31 23.52 5.56
C LEU A 179 3.91 23.63 4.95
N PHE A 180 3.61 22.74 4.01
CA PHE A 180 2.34 22.72 3.29
C PHE A 180 1.59 21.42 3.58
N PHE A 181 0.51 21.53 4.35
CA PHE A 181 -0.38 20.40 4.68
C PHE A 181 -1.59 20.39 3.74
N ARG A 182 -1.36 19.97 2.50
CA ARG A 182 -2.32 20.12 1.39
C ARG A 182 -2.73 18.79 0.75
N GLY A 183 -2.77 17.73 1.55
CA GLY A 183 -3.11 16.37 1.11
C GLY A 183 -4.41 16.27 0.30
N GLN A 184 -5.49 16.91 0.76
CA GLN A 184 -6.78 16.91 0.07
C GLN A 184 -6.69 17.57 -1.30
N LEU A 185 -6.00 18.71 -1.40
CA LEU A 185 -5.81 19.42 -2.67
C LEU A 185 -4.96 18.60 -3.64
N ILE A 186 -3.98 17.84 -3.14
CA ILE A 186 -3.21 16.91 -3.98
C ILE A 186 -4.12 15.79 -4.50
N TRP A 187 -4.99 15.23 -3.68
CA TRP A 187 -5.94 14.21 -4.11
C TRP A 187 -6.87 14.73 -5.22
N GLU A 188 -7.48 15.89 -5.03
CA GLU A 188 -8.37 16.51 -6.02
C GLU A 188 -7.63 16.80 -7.34
N ALA A 189 -6.44 17.39 -7.26
CA ALA A 189 -5.63 17.69 -8.46
C ALA A 189 -5.21 16.41 -9.21
N LEU A 190 -4.92 15.33 -8.49
CA LEU A 190 -4.61 14.03 -9.09
C LEU A 190 -5.82 13.48 -9.84
N MET A 191 -7.00 13.48 -9.21
CA MET A 191 -8.21 12.94 -9.83
C MET A 191 -8.58 13.71 -11.10
N ASP A 192 -8.50 15.04 -11.08
CA ASP A 192 -8.70 15.89 -12.26
C ASP A 192 -7.73 15.53 -13.40
N GLU A 193 -6.46 15.27 -13.08
CA GLU A 193 -5.47 14.85 -14.07
C GLU A 193 -5.81 13.48 -14.64
N LEU A 194 -6.16 12.50 -13.81
CA LEU A 194 -6.54 11.15 -14.26
C LEU A 194 -7.83 11.15 -15.09
N LEU A 195 -8.79 12.02 -14.78
CA LEU A 195 -10.00 12.26 -15.57
C LEU A 195 -9.66 12.76 -16.97
N SER A 196 -8.68 13.66 -17.08
CA SER A 196 -8.18 14.15 -18.37
C SER A 196 -7.43 13.07 -19.17
N LEU A 197 -6.72 12.16 -18.49
CA LEU A 197 -6.02 11.04 -19.12
C LEU A 197 -6.95 9.93 -19.61
N GLY A 198 -8.17 9.86 -19.07
CA GLY A 198 -9.24 9.02 -19.60
C GLY A 198 -9.83 8.00 -18.61
N ILE A 199 -9.58 8.13 -17.30
CA ILE A 199 -10.28 7.31 -16.30
C ILE A 199 -11.80 7.53 -16.33
N SER A 200 -12.24 8.69 -16.85
CA SER A 200 -13.65 9.00 -17.14
C SER A 200 -14.36 7.99 -18.05
N ARG A 201 -13.62 7.18 -18.81
CA ARG A 201 -14.14 6.10 -19.68
C ARG A 201 -13.82 4.70 -19.15
N ALA A 202 -13.42 4.60 -17.89
CA ALA A 202 -13.07 3.32 -17.27
C ALA A 202 -14.29 2.41 -17.18
N LYS A 203 -14.10 1.11 -17.44
CA LYS A 203 -15.09 0.06 -17.15
C LYS A 203 -14.95 -0.46 -15.74
N GLN A 204 -13.71 -0.65 -15.30
CA GLN A 204 -13.37 -1.10 -13.96
C GLN A 204 -12.26 -0.20 -13.40
N ALA A 205 -12.39 0.16 -12.13
CA ALA A 205 -11.39 0.94 -11.42
C ALA A 205 -11.14 0.32 -10.04
N LEU A 206 -9.87 0.12 -9.70
CA LEU A 206 -9.43 -0.35 -8.40
C LEU A 206 -8.55 0.71 -7.77
N LEU A 207 -9.00 1.26 -6.64
CA LEU A 207 -8.17 2.09 -5.77
C LEU A 207 -7.52 1.19 -4.73
N SER A 208 -6.21 1.24 -4.59
CA SER A 208 -5.46 0.45 -3.63
C SER A 208 -4.41 1.30 -2.93
N GLY A 209 -3.89 0.81 -1.81
CA GLY A 209 -2.76 1.45 -1.15
C GLY A 209 -2.28 0.62 0.03
N CYS A 210 -1.04 0.86 0.46
CA CYS A 210 -0.40 0.15 1.56
C CYS A 210 -0.11 1.08 2.75
N SER A 211 -0.36 0.62 3.98
CA SER A 211 -0.07 1.36 5.22
C SER A 211 -0.78 2.73 5.23
N ALA A 212 -0.05 3.85 5.28
CA ALA A 212 -0.64 5.19 5.16
C ALA A 212 -1.42 5.41 3.85
N GLY A 213 -1.01 4.77 2.76
CA GLY A 213 -1.75 4.77 1.50
C GLY A 213 -3.00 3.88 1.54
N GLY A 214 -2.99 2.84 2.38
CA GLY A 214 -4.17 2.02 2.67
C GLY A 214 -5.21 2.81 3.45
N LEU A 215 -4.79 3.62 4.42
CA LEU A 215 -5.69 4.57 5.10
C LEU A 215 -6.23 5.62 4.11
N ALA A 216 -5.37 6.19 3.27
CA ALA A 216 -5.80 7.13 2.22
C ALA A 216 -6.85 6.51 1.28
N THR A 217 -6.68 5.22 0.93
CA THR A 217 -7.65 4.47 0.12
C THR A 217 -9.02 4.40 0.80
N LEU A 218 -9.07 4.24 2.13
CA LEU A 218 -10.34 4.21 2.87
C LEU A 218 -10.99 5.59 2.95
N ILE A 219 -10.18 6.63 3.16
CA ILE A 219 -10.67 8.02 3.27
C ILE A 219 -11.32 8.46 1.95
N HIS A 220 -10.68 8.14 0.83
CA HIS A 220 -11.05 8.67 -0.49
C HIS A 220 -11.88 7.71 -1.36
N CYS A 221 -12.25 6.53 -0.84
CA CYS A 221 -12.93 5.50 -1.64
C CYS A 221 -14.27 5.97 -2.20
N ASP A 222 -15.09 6.61 -1.36
CA ASP A 222 -16.44 7.04 -1.73
C ASP A 222 -16.36 8.18 -2.76
N ASP A 223 -15.53 9.20 -2.49
CA ASP A 223 -15.25 10.29 -3.44
C ASP A 223 -14.74 9.77 -4.79
N PHE A 224 -13.83 8.78 -4.78
CA PHE A 224 -13.32 8.15 -5.99
C PHE A 224 -14.43 7.47 -6.79
N GLN A 225 -15.38 6.81 -6.11
CA GLN A 225 -16.51 6.17 -6.76
C GLN A 225 -17.46 7.19 -7.39
N GLU A 226 -17.68 8.33 -6.73
CA GLU A 226 -18.56 9.40 -7.23
C GLU A 226 -18.02 10.10 -8.48
N LEU A 227 -16.70 10.21 -8.62
CA LEU A 227 -16.04 10.83 -9.78
C LEU A 227 -16.13 9.98 -11.06
N LEU A 228 -16.40 8.68 -10.94
CA LEU A 228 -16.43 7.77 -12.07
C LEU A 228 -17.86 7.56 -12.60
N PRO A 229 -18.01 7.15 -13.88
CA PRO A 229 -19.34 6.87 -14.43
C PRO A 229 -20.08 5.84 -13.58
N LYS A 230 -21.37 6.03 -13.34
CA LYS A 230 -22.21 5.08 -12.56
C LYS A 230 -22.23 3.64 -13.11
N VAL A 231 -21.85 3.48 -14.37
CA VAL A 231 -21.75 2.19 -15.06
C VAL A 231 -20.43 1.47 -14.77
N ALA A 232 -19.39 2.21 -14.34
CA ALA A 232 -18.09 1.65 -14.02
C ALA A 232 -18.15 0.87 -12.70
N THR A 233 -17.46 -0.28 -12.65
CA THR A 233 -17.30 -1.03 -11.41
C THR A 233 -16.10 -0.50 -10.65
N VAL A 234 -16.35 0.18 -9.53
CA VAL A 234 -15.31 0.73 -8.65
C VAL A 234 -15.14 -0.17 -7.43
N LYS A 235 -13.88 -0.45 -7.06
CA LYS A 235 -13.52 -1.20 -5.85
C LYS A 235 -12.34 -0.52 -5.15
N CYS A 236 -12.27 -0.71 -3.84
CA CYS A 236 -11.18 -0.20 -3.01
C CYS A 236 -10.54 -1.34 -2.21
N LEU A 237 -9.21 -1.37 -2.19
CA LEU A 237 -8.39 -2.36 -1.48
C LEU A 237 -7.39 -1.65 -0.57
N ALA A 238 -7.72 -1.60 0.72
CA ALA A 238 -6.83 -1.03 1.72
C ALA A 238 -5.93 -2.11 2.33
N ASP A 239 -4.68 -2.18 1.89
CA ASP A 239 -3.66 -3.05 2.48
C ASP A 239 -2.99 -2.35 3.68
N ALA A 240 -2.93 -3.04 4.82
CA ALA A 240 -2.41 -2.51 6.09
C ALA A 240 -2.98 -1.13 6.54
N GLY A 241 -4.11 -0.68 5.98
CA GLY A 241 -4.73 0.62 6.27
C GLY A 241 -5.63 0.65 7.51
N ARG A 242 -6.19 -0.52 7.90
CA ARG A 242 -7.00 -0.71 9.12
C ARG A 242 -6.26 -1.39 10.26
N MET A 243 -4.94 -1.57 10.16
CA MET A 243 -4.12 -2.18 11.22
C MET A 243 -3.80 -1.20 12.37
N PHE A 244 -4.71 -0.28 12.69
CA PHE A 244 -4.60 0.65 13.80
C PHE A 244 -5.79 0.43 14.74
N LEU A 245 -5.54 -0.30 15.82
CA LEU A 245 -6.50 -0.46 16.92
C LEU A 245 -6.19 0.61 17.97
N GLU A 246 -7.15 1.47 18.27
CA GLU A 246 -7.08 2.34 19.44
C GLU A 246 -7.34 1.51 20.70
N ILE A 247 -6.28 0.98 21.30
CA ILE A 247 -6.38 0.30 22.59
C ILE A 247 -6.31 1.38 23.67
N LYS A 248 -7.45 1.68 24.30
CA LYS A 248 -7.45 2.42 25.56
C LYS A 248 -6.87 1.50 26.64
N LEU A 249 -5.73 1.90 27.19
CA LEU A 249 -5.15 1.30 28.39
C LEU A 249 -5.84 1.83 29.64
#